data_AF-A0A9W8N0U5-F1
#
_entry.id   AF-A0A9W8N0U5-F1
#
_cell.length_a   1.000
_cell.length_b   1.000
_cell.length_c   1.000
_cell.angle_alpha   90.00
_cell.angle_beta   90.00
_cell.angle_gamma   90.00
#
_symmetry.space_group_name_H-M   'P 1'
#
loop_
_entity.id
_entity.type
_entity.pdbx_description
1 polymer ?
#
loop_
_entity_poly.entity_id
_entity_poly.type
_entity_poly.pdbx_seq_one_letter_code
_entity_poly.pdbx_strand_id
1 'polypeptide(L)'
;MRWSLFLFTCFIFQLALTLCSLALVIPETEELVVRRRGRARKAPTKIKDHSSNTRDKGLEGSEYWDIGEKGIESKPISGLGTDADKKAMIKDKDADHLLESQVVEKALRDQGKTFQSLDPNTRTEINKIMNSKENIRFVPKRINRSKGQVFKNALKHRKSVKTKDADRDKYIHETLPQAKDVAKKVDDALKKGGYKGNVFQTLMGAVKSIGQRK
;
A
#
# COMPACT_ATOMS: atom_id res chain seq x y z
N MET A 1 45.38 -3.32 63.61
CA MET A 1 44.95 -3.97 62.34
C MET A 1 43.55 -4.59 62.42
N ARG A 2 42.55 -3.92 63.02
CA ARG A 2 41.16 -4.46 63.12
C ARG A 2 40.11 -3.67 62.33
N TRP A 3 40.43 -2.43 61.96
CA TRP A 3 39.53 -1.56 61.20
C TRP A 3 39.51 -1.85 59.69
N SER A 4 40.58 -2.43 59.13
CA SER A 4 40.65 -2.77 57.71
C SER A 4 39.69 -3.89 57.32
N LEU A 5 39.44 -4.85 58.21
CA LEU A 5 38.50 -5.94 57.96
C LEU A 5 37.05 -5.42 57.90
N PHE A 6 36.71 -4.48 58.77
CA PHE A 6 35.37 -3.90 58.85
C PHE A 6 35.03 -3.06 57.60
N LEU A 7 36.00 -2.27 57.12
CA LEU A 7 35.85 -1.48 55.90
C LEU A 7 35.77 -2.38 54.65
N PHE A 8 36.52 -3.47 54.61
CA PHE A 8 36.49 -4.42 53.49
C PHE A 8 35.16 -5.17 53.42
N THR A 9 34.60 -5.58 54.56
CA THR A 9 33.27 -6.23 54.60
C THR A 9 32.13 -5.28 54.20
N CYS A 10 32.21 -3.99 54.59
CA CYS A 10 31.23 -2.99 54.16
C CYS A 10 31.27 -2.76 52.64
N PHE A 11 32.47 -2.74 52.04
CA PHE A 11 32.62 -2.53 50.61
C PHE A 11 32.05 -3.70 49.79
N ILE A 12 32.27 -4.94 50.24
CA ILE A 12 31.68 -6.13 49.61
C ILE A 12 30.15 -6.11 49.73
N PHE A 13 29.60 -5.67 50.87
CA PHE A 13 28.15 -5.60 51.06
C PHE A 13 27.50 -4.53 50.16
N GLN A 14 28.15 -3.37 49.97
CA GLN A 14 27.70 -2.34 49.03
C GLN A 14 27.79 -2.79 47.56
N LEU A 15 28.82 -3.57 47.20
CA LEU A 15 28.97 -4.12 45.85
C LEU A 15 27.91 -5.20 45.57
N ALA A 16 27.57 -6.04 46.55
CA ALA A 16 26.52 -7.05 46.42
C ALA A 16 25.12 -6.42 46.27
N LEU A 17 24.82 -5.36 47.03
CA LEU A 17 23.56 -4.62 46.91
C LEU A 17 23.40 -3.92 45.54
N THR A 18 24.47 -3.35 45.00
CA THR A 18 24.44 -2.70 43.68
C THR A 18 24.32 -3.73 42.54
N LEU A 19 24.95 -4.90 42.64
CA LEU A 19 24.77 -5.99 41.68
C LEU A 19 23.36 -6.62 41.74
N CYS A 20 22.73 -6.72 42.90
CA CYS A 20 21.31 -7.11 43.02
C CYS A 20 20.34 -6.10 42.38
N SER A 21 20.73 -4.82 42.30
CA SER A 21 19.91 -3.79 41.64
C SER A 21 19.96 -3.87 40.11
N LEU A 22 21.05 -4.38 39.54
CA LEU A 22 21.19 -4.65 38.10
C LEU A 22 20.54 -5.97 37.67
N ALA A 23 20.39 -6.93 38.58
CA ALA A 23 19.72 -8.21 38.31
C ALA A 23 18.19 -8.16 38.45
N LEU A 24 17.62 -7.04 38.91
CA LEU A 24 16.18 -6.77 38.99
C LEU A 24 15.65 -6.00 37.77
N VAL A 25 16.31 -6.13 36.61
CA VAL A 25 15.62 -5.96 35.32
C VAL A 25 14.72 -7.18 35.15
N ILE A 26 13.55 -7.10 35.77
CA ILE A 26 12.44 -8.04 35.60
C ILE A 26 12.14 -8.09 34.09
N PRO A 27 12.31 -9.24 33.42
CA PRO A 27 11.84 -9.41 32.06
C PRO A 27 10.32 -9.41 32.07
N GLU A 28 9.75 -8.57 31.20
CA GLU A 28 8.36 -8.59 30.71
C GLU A 28 7.28 -8.92 31.74
N THR A 29 6.83 -7.90 32.47
CA THR A 29 5.51 -7.90 33.11
C THR A 29 4.43 -8.24 32.06
N GLU A 30 3.62 -9.25 32.34
CA GLU A 30 2.47 -9.70 31.53
C GLU A 30 1.44 -8.59 31.22
N GLU A 31 1.55 -7.40 31.81
CA GLU A 31 0.78 -6.20 31.43
C GLU A 31 1.07 -5.70 29.99
N LEU A 32 2.24 -5.99 29.41
CA LEU A 32 2.55 -5.61 28.02
C LEU A 32 1.97 -6.57 26.97
N VAL A 33 1.56 -7.78 27.37
CA VAL A 33 0.92 -8.75 26.45
C VAL A 33 -0.57 -8.45 26.27
N VAL A 34 -1.25 -7.94 27.30
CA VAL A 34 -2.68 -7.59 27.22
C VAL A 34 -2.92 -6.29 26.43
N ARG A 35 -1.98 -5.34 26.45
CA ARG A 35 -2.10 -4.12 25.62
C ARG A 35 -1.86 -4.33 24.12
N ARG A 36 -1.29 -5.47 23.70
CA ARG A 36 -1.11 -5.82 22.28
C ARG A 36 -2.30 -6.54 21.63
N ARG A 37 -3.32 -6.94 22.40
CA ARG A 37 -4.49 -7.66 21.85
C ARG A 37 -5.83 -6.92 21.91
N GLY A 38 -5.93 -5.78 22.59
CA GLY A 38 -7.22 -5.13 22.86
C GLY A 38 -7.56 -3.84 22.08
N ARG A 39 -6.60 -3.16 21.45
CA ARG A 39 -6.96 -2.10 20.50
C ARG A 39 -7.17 -2.76 19.16
N ALA A 40 -8.44 -3.04 18.85
CA ALA A 40 -8.93 -2.90 17.49
C ALA A 40 -8.48 -1.53 16.99
N ARG A 41 -7.25 -1.45 16.43
CA ARG A 41 -6.89 -0.37 15.53
C ARG A 41 -8.01 -0.44 14.52
N LYS A 42 -8.92 0.54 14.54
CA LYS A 42 -9.83 0.77 13.42
C LYS A 42 -8.91 0.69 12.21
N ALA A 43 -9.05 -0.38 11.43
CA ALA A 43 -8.25 -0.53 10.24
C ALA A 43 -8.43 0.77 9.47
N PRO A 44 -7.35 1.42 8.98
CA PRO A 44 -7.52 2.60 8.15
C PRO A 44 -8.57 2.25 7.10
N THR A 45 -9.69 2.96 7.13
CA THR A 45 -10.85 2.66 6.32
C THR A 45 -10.40 2.90 4.89
N LYS A 46 -10.18 1.80 4.16
CA LYS A 46 -9.70 1.83 2.78
C LYS A 46 -10.51 2.83 1.96
N ILE A 47 -9.89 3.46 0.98
CA ILE A 47 -10.63 4.11 -0.11
C ILE A 47 -11.66 3.07 -0.59
N LYS A 48 -12.96 3.37 -0.43
CA LYS A 48 -14.03 2.42 -0.75
C LYS A 48 -14.00 2.18 -2.26
N ASP A 49 -13.54 0.99 -2.65
CA ASP A 49 -13.81 0.46 -3.99
C ASP A 49 -15.32 0.22 -4.09
N HIS A 50 -16.04 1.14 -4.73
CA HIS A 50 -17.43 0.91 -5.10
C HIS A 50 -17.46 -0.12 -6.23
N SER A 51 -17.28 -1.40 -5.89
CA SER A 51 -16.95 -2.46 -6.86
C SER A 51 -17.93 -2.62 -8.04
N SER A 52 -19.21 -2.24 -7.89
CA SER A 52 -20.16 -2.16 -9.01
C SER A 52 -19.80 -1.01 -9.96
N ASN A 53 -19.67 0.19 -9.41
CA ASN A 53 -19.32 1.41 -10.15
C ASN A 53 -17.92 1.30 -10.81
N THR A 54 -16.95 0.64 -10.17
CA THR A 54 -15.61 0.42 -10.73
C THR A 54 -15.63 -0.54 -11.91
N ARG A 55 -16.50 -1.56 -11.89
CA ARG A 55 -16.65 -2.51 -13.02
C ARG A 55 -17.33 -1.86 -14.21
N ASP A 56 -18.40 -1.12 -13.98
CA ASP A 56 -19.14 -0.43 -15.04
C ASP A 56 -18.25 0.62 -15.72
N LYS A 57 -17.50 1.40 -14.93
CA LYS A 57 -16.52 2.35 -15.47
C LYS A 57 -15.34 1.70 -16.18
N GLY A 58 -14.95 0.49 -15.77
CA GLY A 58 -13.98 -0.30 -16.51
C GLY A 58 -14.49 -0.67 -17.91
N LEU A 59 -15.81 -0.89 -18.07
CA LEU A 59 -16.44 -1.17 -19.35
C LEU A 59 -16.63 0.11 -20.19
N GLU A 60 -16.71 1.28 -19.55
CA GLU A 60 -16.65 2.59 -20.23
C GLU A 60 -15.24 2.94 -20.73
N GLY A 61 -14.21 2.18 -20.30
CA GLY A 61 -12.86 2.28 -20.84
C GLY A 61 -12.82 1.92 -22.33
N SER A 62 -11.80 2.42 -23.03
CA SER A 62 -11.63 2.08 -24.45
C SER A 62 -11.02 0.69 -24.64
N GLU A 63 -10.30 0.17 -23.65
CA GLU A 63 -9.43 -0.99 -23.79
C GLU A 63 -9.37 -1.86 -22.52
N TYR A 64 -9.17 -3.16 -22.72
CA TYR A 64 -8.83 -4.14 -21.69
C TYR A 64 -7.52 -4.85 -22.03
N TRP A 65 -6.91 -5.49 -21.05
CA TRP A 65 -5.64 -6.19 -21.21
C TRP A 65 -5.86 -7.71 -21.18
N ASP A 66 -5.15 -8.41 -22.06
CA ASP A 66 -5.28 -9.85 -22.24
C ASP A 66 -3.93 -10.53 -22.42
N ILE A 67 -3.80 -11.78 -21.97
CA ILE A 67 -2.55 -12.53 -22.11
C ILE A 67 -2.62 -13.28 -23.44
N GLY A 68 -1.95 -12.74 -24.46
CA GLY A 68 -1.77 -13.38 -25.77
C GLY A 68 -0.47 -14.19 -25.83
N GLU A 69 -0.21 -14.79 -27.00
CA GLU A 69 1.01 -15.58 -27.25
C GLU A 69 2.31 -14.76 -27.08
N LYS A 70 2.24 -13.44 -27.32
CA LYS A 70 3.36 -12.50 -27.16
C LYS A 70 3.37 -11.82 -25.78
N GLY A 71 2.63 -12.36 -24.81
CA GLY A 71 2.43 -11.78 -23.48
C GLY A 71 1.24 -10.82 -23.47
N ILE A 72 1.27 -9.81 -22.59
CA ILE A 72 0.09 -8.95 -22.45
C ILE A 72 -0.08 -7.99 -23.63
N GLU A 73 -1.31 -7.90 -24.12
CA GLU A 73 -1.76 -7.06 -25.23
C GLU A 73 -2.97 -6.21 -24.79
N SER A 74 -3.02 -4.96 -25.25
CA SER A 74 -4.20 -4.09 -25.10
C SER A 74 -5.18 -4.38 -26.23
N LYS A 75 -6.44 -4.63 -25.89
CA LYS A 75 -7.53 -4.93 -26.83
C LYS A 75 -8.67 -3.93 -26.64
N PRO A 76 -9.30 -3.44 -27.72
CA PRO A 76 -10.42 -2.52 -27.60
C PRO A 76 -11.63 -3.21 -26.97
N ILE A 77 -12.30 -2.53 -26.05
CA ILE A 77 -13.57 -2.99 -25.47
C ILE A 77 -14.69 -2.92 -26.51
N SER A 78 -14.62 -1.98 -27.45
CA SER A 78 -15.57 -1.87 -28.58
C SER A 78 -15.55 -3.10 -29.51
N GLY A 79 -14.49 -3.91 -29.48
CA GLY A 79 -14.42 -5.18 -30.21
C GLY A 79 -15.18 -6.33 -29.54
N LEU A 80 -15.71 -6.14 -28.33
CA LEU A 80 -16.57 -7.11 -27.67
C LEU A 80 -17.99 -6.96 -28.20
N GLY A 81 -18.44 -7.92 -29.01
CA GLY A 81 -19.71 -7.88 -29.71
C GLY A 81 -20.91 -7.78 -28.77
N THR A 82 -21.32 -8.90 -28.19
CA THR A 82 -22.57 -8.99 -27.42
C THR A 82 -22.37 -8.66 -25.93
N ASP A 83 -23.47 -8.38 -25.23
CA ASP A 83 -23.43 -8.23 -23.77
C ASP A 83 -23.05 -9.54 -23.05
N ALA A 84 -23.27 -10.69 -23.69
CA ALA A 84 -22.78 -11.97 -23.19
C ALA A 84 -21.25 -12.04 -23.23
N ASP A 85 -20.61 -11.52 -24.28
CA ASP A 85 -19.15 -11.46 -24.42
C ASP A 85 -18.52 -10.55 -23.36
N LYS A 86 -19.16 -9.40 -23.10
CA LYS A 86 -18.76 -8.49 -22.01
C LYS A 86 -18.89 -9.17 -20.64
N LYS A 87 -19.98 -9.90 -20.39
CA LYS A 87 -20.16 -10.67 -19.15
C LYS A 87 -19.12 -11.80 -19.01
N ALA A 88 -18.80 -12.49 -20.10
CA ALA A 88 -17.78 -13.53 -20.12
C ALA A 88 -16.40 -12.96 -19.79
N MET A 89 -16.04 -11.79 -20.34
CA MET A 89 -14.80 -11.09 -20.01
C MET A 89 -14.68 -10.79 -18.51
N ILE A 90 -15.74 -10.32 -17.86
CA ILE A 90 -15.76 -9.98 -16.42
C ILE A 90 -15.55 -11.23 -15.54
N LYS A 91 -15.81 -12.43 -16.06
CA LYS A 91 -15.62 -13.68 -15.31
C LYS A 91 -14.14 -13.91 -14.97
N ASP A 92 -13.23 -13.57 -15.87
CA ASP A 92 -11.80 -13.87 -15.74
C ASP A 92 -10.90 -12.63 -15.61
N LYS A 93 -11.51 -11.44 -15.65
CA LYS A 93 -10.82 -10.16 -15.46
C LYS A 93 -11.40 -9.41 -14.26
N ASP A 94 -10.56 -8.60 -13.64
CA ASP A 94 -10.94 -7.64 -12.61
C ASP A 94 -10.65 -6.21 -13.12
N ALA A 95 -11.46 -5.25 -12.68
CA ALA A 95 -11.15 -3.84 -12.87
C ALA A 95 -9.97 -3.49 -11.96
N ASP A 96 -8.90 -2.99 -12.56
CA ASP A 96 -7.66 -2.58 -11.90
C ASP A 96 -7.51 -1.07 -11.97
N HIS A 97 -7.08 -0.48 -10.85
CA HIS A 97 -6.70 0.92 -10.80
C HIS A 97 -5.22 1.08 -11.15
N LEU A 98 -4.88 1.78 -12.23
CA LEU A 98 -3.49 2.00 -12.66
C LEU A 98 -2.67 2.63 -11.53
N LEU A 99 -3.20 3.68 -10.92
CA LEU A 99 -2.75 4.17 -9.63
C LEU A 99 -3.44 3.41 -8.49
N GLU A 100 -2.64 2.67 -7.75
CA GLU A 100 -3.06 1.92 -6.58
C GLU A 100 -3.51 2.82 -5.41
N SER A 101 -4.70 2.58 -4.85
CA SER A 101 -5.26 3.34 -3.72
C SER A 101 -4.31 3.38 -2.50
N GLN A 102 -3.60 2.28 -2.24
CA GLN A 102 -2.58 2.17 -1.20
C GLN A 102 -1.40 3.16 -1.34
N VAL A 103 -1.11 3.65 -2.55
CA VAL A 103 -0.10 4.70 -2.78
C VAL A 103 -0.60 6.03 -2.21
N VAL A 104 -1.87 6.38 -2.51
CA VAL A 104 -2.53 7.58 -1.95
C VAL A 104 -2.61 7.47 -0.43
N GLU A 105 -3.01 6.32 0.10
CA GLU A 105 -3.08 6.09 1.55
C GLU A 105 -1.72 6.20 2.24
N LYS A 106 -0.63 5.71 1.62
CA LYS A 106 0.73 5.89 2.13
C LYS A 106 1.13 7.36 2.15
N ALA A 107 0.93 8.05 1.03
CA ALA A 107 1.23 9.47 0.86
C ALA A 107 0.57 10.34 1.94
N LEU A 108 -0.72 10.10 2.21
CA LEU A 108 -1.46 10.77 3.28
C LEU A 108 -0.96 10.40 4.67
N ARG A 109 -0.69 9.11 4.91
CA ARG A 109 -0.20 8.64 6.21
C ARG A 109 1.14 9.25 6.58
N ASP A 110 2.02 9.46 5.60
CA ASP A 110 3.32 10.11 5.81
C ASP A 110 3.19 11.59 6.22
N GLN A 111 2.02 12.18 6.02
CA GLN A 111 1.66 13.51 6.49
C GLN A 111 0.85 13.49 7.80
N GLY A 112 0.71 12.32 8.44
CA GLY A 112 -0.14 12.16 9.62
C GLY A 112 -1.63 12.27 9.31
N LYS A 113 -2.05 12.09 8.05
CA LYS A 113 -3.43 12.17 7.60
C LYS A 113 -3.98 10.81 7.20
N THR A 114 -5.30 10.74 7.14
CA THR A 114 -6.06 9.65 6.52
C THR A 114 -6.95 10.23 5.42
N PHE A 115 -7.43 9.38 4.51
CA PHE A 115 -8.34 9.84 3.46
C PHE A 115 -9.60 10.51 4.02
N GLN A 116 -10.09 10.04 5.16
CA GLN A 116 -11.33 10.51 5.79
C GLN A 116 -11.12 11.82 6.55
N SER A 117 -9.89 12.13 6.96
CA SER A 117 -9.53 13.42 7.56
C SER A 117 -9.39 14.55 6.55
N LEU A 118 -9.47 14.26 5.26
CA LEU A 118 -9.56 15.28 4.22
C LEU A 118 -10.97 15.88 4.22
N ASP A 119 -11.07 17.14 3.80
CA ASP A 119 -12.35 17.80 3.62
C ASP A 119 -13.20 17.10 2.54
N PRO A 120 -14.54 17.20 2.58
CA PRO A 120 -15.43 16.51 1.66
C PRO A 120 -15.16 16.78 0.18
N ASN A 121 -14.78 18.01 -0.18
CA ASN A 121 -14.55 18.40 -1.58
C ASN A 121 -13.29 17.72 -2.11
N THR A 122 -12.18 17.78 -1.36
CA THR A 122 -10.94 17.08 -1.70
C THR A 122 -11.15 15.58 -1.83
N ARG A 123 -11.88 14.94 -0.90
CA ARG A 123 -12.21 13.51 -1.02
C ARG A 123 -12.99 13.20 -2.28
N THR A 124 -13.94 14.07 -2.64
CA THR A 124 -14.77 13.90 -3.83
C THR A 124 -13.94 14.03 -5.10
N GLU A 125 -13.05 15.03 -5.19
CA GLU A 125 -12.16 15.21 -6.34
C GLU A 125 -11.19 14.03 -6.50
N ILE A 126 -10.58 13.57 -5.41
CA ILE A 126 -9.70 12.38 -5.43
C ILE A 126 -10.48 11.13 -5.84
N ASN A 127 -11.67 10.90 -5.28
CA ASN A 127 -12.50 9.77 -5.68
C ASN A 127 -12.90 9.83 -7.16
N LYS A 128 -13.17 11.03 -7.69
CA LYS A 128 -13.48 11.23 -9.11
C LYS A 128 -12.29 10.84 -9.99
N ILE A 129 -11.08 11.24 -9.61
CA ILE A 129 -9.83 10.90 -10.32
C ILE A 129 -9.55 9.40 -10.22
N MET A 130 -9.62 8.83 -9.01
CA MET A 130 -9.33 7.42 -8.78
C MET A 130 -10.31 6.51 -9.51
N ASN A 131 -11.59 6.87 -9.54
CA ASN A 131 -12.62 6.12 -10.25
C ASN A 131 -12.89 6.68 -11.66
N SER A 132 -11.90 7.28 -12.32
CA SER A 132 -12.05 7.76 -13.69
C SER A 132 -11.73 6.63 -14.67
N LYS A 133 -12.31 6.69 -15.87
CA LYS A 133 -12.02 5.72 -16.95
C LYS A 133 -10.54 5.70 -17.36
N GLU A 134 -9.82 6.80 -17.14
CA GLU A 134 -8.39 6.90 -17.40
C GLU A 134 -7.54 6.16 -16.36
N ASN A 135 -8.07 5.92 -15.16
CA ASN A 135 -7.39 5.18 -14.10
C ASN A 135 -7.84 3.72 -13.97
N ILE A 136 -8.96 3.32 -14.60
CA ILE A 136 -9.50 1.96 -14.48
C ILE A 136 -9.25 1.21 -15.79
N ARG A 137 -8.74 -0.03 -15.70
CA ARG A 137 -8.65 -0.96 -16.84
C ARG A 137 -9.04 -2.38 -16.43
N PHE A 138 -9.65 -3.14 -17.34
CA PHE A 138 -9.84 -4.57 -17.12
C PHE A 138 -8.54 -5.33 -17.38
N VAL A 139 -8.14 -6.15 -16.42
CA VAL A 139 -6.94 -7.00 -16.52
C VAL A 139 -7.22 -8.38 -15.95
N PRO A 140 -6.47 -9.42 -16.33
CA PRO A 140 -6.60 -10.74 -15.72
C PRO A 140 -6.46 -10.68 -14.20
N LYS A 141 -7.33 -11.40 -13.47
CA LYS A 141 -7.36 -11.37 -11.99
C LYS A 141 -6.01 -11.67 -11.36
N ARG A 142 -5.25 -12.60 -11.96
CA ARG A 142 -3.89 -12.96 -11.53
C ARG A 142 -2.97 -11.74 -11.52
N ILE A 143 -2.97 -10.95 -12.59
CA ILE A 143 -2.11 -9.77 -12.73
C ILE A 143 -2.52 -8.69 -11.73
N ASN A 144 -3.81 -8.36 -11.62
CA ASN A 144 -4.32 -7.37 -10.65
C ASN A 144 -3.88 -7.74 -9.21
N ARG A 145 -4.20 -8.96 -8.77
CA ARG A 145 -3.85 -9.43 -7.42
C ARG A 145 -2.34 -9.42 -7.19
N SER A 146 -1.55 -9.86 -8.17
CA SER A 146 -0.08 -9.89 -8.11
C SER A 146 0.49 -8.47 -8.01
N LYS A 147 0.00 -7.53 -8.82
CA LYS A 147 0.36 -6.10 -8.79
C LYS A 147 0.09 -5.48 -7.42
N GLY A 148 -1.13 -5.66 -6.89
CA GLY A 148 -1.50 -5.12 -5.59
C GLY A 148 -0.59 -5.58 -4.46
N GLN A 149 -0.18 -6.86 -4.46
CA GLN A 149 0.77 -7.40 -3.47
C GLN A 149 2.19 -6.83 -3.62
N VAL A 150 2.66 -6.67 -4.86
CA VAL A 150 3.98 -6.09 -5.14
C VAL A 150 4.04 -4.64 -4.67
N PHE A 151 3.04 -3.81 -5.00
CA PHE A 151 2.95 -2.43 -4.51
C PHE A 151 2.84 -2.37 -2.99
N LYS A 152 2.02 -3.23 -2.37
CA LYS A 152 1.88 -3.30 -0.91
C LYS A 152 3.22 -3.57 -0.20
N ASN A 153 4.04 -4.44 -0.77
CA ASN A 153 5.34 -4.77 -0.21
C ASN A 153 6.40 -3.72 -0.52
N ALA A 154 6.34 -3.09 -1.70
CA ALA A 154 7.19 -1.96 -2.06
C ALA A 154 6.99 -0.78 -1.11
N LEU A 155 5.74 -0.40 -0.84
CA LEU A 155 5.35 0.70 0.06
C LEU A 155 5.72 0.45 1.54
N LYS A 156 5.98 -0.81 1.91
CA LYS A 156 6.44 -1.20 3.25
C LYS A 156 7.95 -1.42 3.33
N HIS A 157 8.69 -1.19 2.24
CA HIS A 157 10.12 -1.49 2.14
C HIS A 157 10.49 -2.94 2.50
N ARG A 158 9.55 -3.89 2.42
CA ARG A 158 9.80 -5.31 2.73
C ARG A 158 10.46 -6.00 1.55
N LYS A 159 11.56 -6.74 1.76
CA LYS A 159 12.24 -7.55 0.73
C LYS A 159 11.30 -8.67 0.20
N SER A 160 10.68 -8.37 -0.95
CA SER A 160 9.89 -9.16 -1.93
C SER A 160 8.73 -10.10 -1.51
N VAL A 161 7.71 -10.17 -2.40
CA VAL A 161 6.97 -11.41 -2.69
C VAL A 161 7.86 -12.18 -3.66
N LYS A 162 8.22 -13.43 -3.36
CA LYS A 162 9.03 -14.31 -4.24
C LYS A 162 8.24 -14.80 -5.48
N THR A 163 7.53 -13.93 -6.18
CA THR A 163 6.82 -14.32 -7.42
C THR A 163 7.32 -13.47 -8.57
N LYS A 164 8.30 -14.01 -9.32
CA LYS A 164 8.62 -13.52 -10.66
C LYS A 164 7.40 -13.78 -11.54
N ASP A 165 6.81 -12.71 -12.06
CA ASP A 165 5.61 -12.76 -12.90
C ASP A 165 5.84 -11.75 -14.01
N ALA A 166 6.37 -12.24 -15.13
CA ALA A 166 6.82 -11.40 -16.24
C ALA A 166 5.68 -10.55 -16.81
N ASP A 167 4.47 -11.12 -16.86
CA ASP A 167 3.27 -10.41 -17.31
C ASP A 167 2.95 -9.25 -16.36
N ARG A 168 2.86 -9.50 -15.05
CA ARG A 168 2.64 -8.42 -14.07
C ARG A 168 3.71 -7.33 -14.20
N ASP A 169 4.98 -7.70 -14.33
CA ASP A 169 6.06 -6.72 -14.39
C ASP A 169 6.00 -5.89 -15.69
N LYS A 170 5.68 -6.52 -16.83
CA LYS A 170 5.39 -5.85 -18.09
C LYS A 170 4.20 -4.89 -17.95
N TYR A 171 3.10 -5.35 -17.36
CA TYR A 171 1.92 -4.53 -17.10
C TYR A 171 2.23 -3.27 -16.28
N ILE A 172 2.94 -3.43 -15.16
CA ILE A 172 3.35 -2.31 -14.30
C ILE A 172 4.22 -1.32 -15.10
N HIS A 173 5.14 -1.81 -15.91
CA HIS A 173 6.02 -0.97 -16.71
C HIS A 173 5.27 -0.17 -17.77
N GLU A 174 4.40 -0.83 -18.55
CA GLU A 174 3.66 -0.21 -19.65
C GLU A 174 2.59 0.77 -19.15
N THR A 175 1.98 0.51 -17.99
CA THR A 175 0.96 1.40 -17.39
C THR A 175 1.54 2.51 -16.53
N LEU A 176 2.84 2.48 -16.22
CA LEU A 176 3.50 3.45 -15.35
C LEU A 176 3.33 4.92 -15.80
N PRO A 177 3.45 5.29 -17.10
CA PRO A 177 3.25 6.67 -17.53
C PRO A 177 1.85 7.19 -17.17
N GLN A 178 0.81 6.38 -17.38
CA GLN A 178 -0.56 6.75 -17.05
C GLN A 178 -0.75 6.84 -15.53
N ALA A 179 -0.21 5.88 -14.77
CA ALA A 179 -0.25 5.92 -13.31
C ALA A 179 0.44 7.19 -12.74
N LYS A 180 1.54 7.65 -13.36
CA LYS A 180 2.22 8.91 -13.02
C LYS A 180 1.31 10.12 -13.23
N ASP A 181 0.59 10.18 -14.34
CA ASP A 181 -0.31 11.30 -14.63
C ASP A 181 -1.51 11.31 -13.70
N VAL A 182 -2.09 10.15 -13.38
CA VAL A 182 -3.13 10.04 -12.36
C VAL A 182 -2.59 10.50 -11.00
N ALA A 183 -1.38 10.08 -10.62
CA ALA A 183 -0.76 10.50 -9.35
C ALA A 183 -0.57 12.02 -9.26
N LYS A 184 -0.16 12.67 -10.35
CA LYS A 184 -0.06 14.14 -10.42
C LYS A 184 -1.43 14.80 -10.25
N LYS A 185 -2.48 14.29 -10.91
CA LYS A 185 -3.85 14.81 -10.73
C LYS A 185 -4.31 14.71 -9.28
N VAL A 186 -4.01 13.60 -8.61
CA VAL A 186 -4.31 13.43 -7.18
C VAL A 186 -3.49 14.41 -6.33
N ASP A 187 -2.21 14.62 -6.65
CA ASP A 187 -1.38 15.63 -5.97
C ASP A 187 -1.93 17.04 -6.11
N ASP A 188 -2.43 17.39 -7.28
CA ASP A 188 -3.02 18.71 -7.53
C ASP A 188 -4.35 18.87 -6.79
N ALA A 189 -5.20 17.84 -6.74
CA ALA A 189 -6.40 17.84 -5.91
C ALA A 189 -6.08 18.00 -4.42
N LEU A 190 -5.05 17.32 -3.92
CA LEU A 190 -4.57 17.48 -2.54
C LEU A 190 -4.07 18.90 -2.27
N LYS A 191 -3.29 19.49 -3.18
CA LYS A 191 -2.79 20.87 -3.04
C LYS A 191 -3.92 21.89 -3.03
N LYS A 192 -4.92 21.75 -3.89
CA LYS A 192 -6.12 22.62 -3.89
C LYS A 192 -6.85 22.58 -2.54
N GLY A 193 -6.89 21.40 -1.91
CA GLY A 193 -7.43 21.22 -0.56
C GLY A 193 -6.53 21.72 0.58
N GLY A 194 -5.35 22.28 0.28
CA GLY A 194 -4.38 22.74 1.29
C GLY A 194 -3.49 21.64 1.90
N TYR A 195 -3.42 20.46 1.28
CA TYR A 195 -2.55 19.35 1.70
C TYR A 195 -1.28 19.27 0.84
N LYS A 196 -0.25 18.55 1.29
CA LYS A 196 0.93 18.31 0.45
C LYS A 196 0.59 17.26 -0.61
N GLY A 197 0.95 17.53 -1.86
CA GLY A 197 0.89 16.53 -2.95
C GLY A 197 2.19 15.73 -3.02
N ASN A 198 2.22 14.54 -2.41
CA ASN A 198 3.37 13.61 -2.43
C ASN A 198 3.04 12.20 -2.97
N VAL A 199 1.87 12.02 -3.58
CA VAL A 199 1.42 10.77 -4.20
C VAL A 199 2.34 10.38 -5.35
N PHE A 200 2.73 11.32 -6.22
CA PHE A 200 3.67 11.04 -7.31
C PHE A 200 5.02 10.54 -6.78
N GLN A 201 5.59 11.21 -5.77
CA GLN A 201 6.85 10.79 -5.16
C GLN A 201 6.73 9.41 -4.49
N THR A 202 5.61 9.16 -3.83
CA THR A 202 5.32 7.87 -3.18
C THR A 202 5.23 6.74 -4.22
N LEU A 203 4.57 6.99 -5.36
CA LEU A 203 4.52 6.07 -6.50
C LEU A 203 5.93 5.77 -7.01
N MET A 204 6.74 6.80 -7.26
CA MET A 204 8.09 6.64 -7.78
C MET A 204 9.00 5.87 -6.82
N GLY A 205 8.87 6.11 -5.51
CA GLY A 205 9.58 5.35 -4.48
C GLY A 205 9.19 3.87 -4.47
N ALA A 206 7.90 3.56 -4.62
CA ALA A 206 7.42 2.19 -4.73
C ALA A 206 7.97 1.51 -5.99
N VAL A 207 7.86 2.14 -7.15
CA VAL A 207 8.32 1.59 -8.44
C VAL A 207 9.83 1.36 -8.45
N LYS A 208 10.63 2.30 -7.92
CA LYS A 208 12.07 2.11 -7.75
C LYS A 208 12.38 0.90 -6.87
N SER A 209 11.64 0.74 -5.77
CA SER A 209 11.77 -0.41 -4.87
C SER A 209 11.39 -1.73 -5.55
N ILE A 210 10.51 -1.71 -6.54
CA ILE A 210 10.17 -2.90 -7.36
C ILE A 210 11.33 -3.22 -8.32
N GLY A 211 11.86 -2.22 -9.02
CA GLY A 211 12.93 -2.40 -10.02
C GLY A 211 14.30 -2.81 -9.45
N GLN A 212 14.64 -2.38 -8.23
CA GLN A 212 15.90 -2.73 -7.56
C GLN A 212 15.96 -4.16 -6.99
N ARG A 213 14.91 -4.96 -7.17
CA ARG A 213 14.81 -6.33 -6.63
C ARG A 213 15.06 -7.42 -7.68
N LYS A 214 15.66 -7.06 -8.81
CA LYS A 214 16.09 -7.99 -9.86
C LYS A 214 17.38 -8.71 -9.46
#